data_AF-A0A6S7JQW7-F1
#
_entry.id   AF-A0A6S7JQW7-F1
#
_cell.length_a   1.000
_cell.length_b   1.000
_cell.length_c   1.000
_cell.angle_alpha   90.00
_cell.angle_beta   90.00
_cell.angle_gamma   90.00
#
_symmetry.space_group_name_H-M   'P 1'
#
loop_
_entity.id
_entity.type
_entity.pdbx_description
1 polymer ?
#
loop_
_entity_poly.entity_id
_entity_poly.type
_entity_poly.pdbx_seq_one_letter_code
_entity_poly.pdbx_strand_id
1 'polypeptide(L)' 'MSYFNDEEDVEFVEKITIRVGICAMNKKSHSRPMKEILDRLAKFDMFEIVVFSDE' A
#
# COMPACT_ATOMS: atom_id res chain seq x y z
N MET A 1 7.47 3.82 26.07
CA MET A 1 7.42 3.02 27.31
C MET A 1 6.00 3.10 27.84
N SER A 2 5.11 2.25 27.34
CA SER A 2 3.75 2.10 27.83
C SER A 2 3.66 0.75 28.52
N TYR A 3 3.31 0.77 29.79
CA TYR A 3 3.07 -0.42 30.61
C TYR A 3 1.75 -1.04 30.20
N PHE A 4 1.76 -2.31 29.80
CA PHE A 4 0.56 -3.14 29.72
C PHE A 4 0.89 -4.49 30.33
N ASN A 5 0.15 -4.83 31.37
CA ASN A 5 0.22 -6.04 32.15
C ASN A 5 -1.23 -6.55 32.17
N ASP A 6 -1.56 -7.52 31.32
CA ASP A 6 -2.57 -8.57 31.50
C ASP A 6 -2.72 -9.38 30.19
N GLU A 7 -2.81 -10.69 30.33
CA GLU A 7 -2.50 -11.75 29.35
C GLU A 7 -3.59 -12.00 28.28
N GLU A 8 -4.45 -11.01 27.98
CA GLU A 8 -5.57 -11.14 27.03
C GLU A 8 -5.79 -9.93 26.09
N ASP A 9 -4.83 -9.02 25.95
CA ASP A 9 -4.90 -8.01 24.89
C ASP A 9 -4.24 -8.56 23.62
N VAL A 10 -5.01 -9.33 22.82
CA VAL A 10 -4.67 -9.54 21.41
C VAL A 10 -4.74 -8.16 20.77
N GLU A 11 -3.62 -7.43 20.77
CA GLU A 11 -3.49 -6.14 20.12
C GLU A 11 -4.05 -6.30 18.70
N PHE A 12 -5.25 -5.77 18.48
CA PHE A 12 -5.69 -5.37 17.16
C PHE A 12 -4.75 -4.23 16.77
N VAL A 13 -3.53 -4.58 16.35
CA VAL A 13 -2.67 -3.67 15.62
C VAL A 13 -3.42 -3.45 14.33
N GLU A 14 -4.23 -2.39 14.28
CA GLU A 14 -4.93 -2.00 13.06
C GLU A 14 -3.90 -2.02 11.94
N LYS A 15 -4.13 -2.89 10.96
CA LYS A 15 -3.20 -3.09 9.87
C LYS A 15 -3.07 -1.76 9.12
N ILE A 16 -2.00 -1.01 9.42
CA ILE A 16 -1.78 0.30 8.83
C ILE A 16 -1.60 0.09 7.32
N THR A 17 -2.56 0.62 6.57
CA THR A 17 -2.56 0.56 5.11
C THR A 17 -2.30 1.96 4.56
N ILE A 18 -1.26 2.08 3.75
CA ILE A 18 -0.82 3.32 3.12
C ILE A 18 -1.35 3.34 1.69
N ARG A 19 -2.19 4.32 1.36
CA ARG A 19 -2.68 4.53 0.01
C ARG A 19 -1.65 5.27 -0.85
N VAL A 20 -1.31 4.68 -2.00
CA VAL A 20 -0.38 5.25 -2.98
C VAL A 20 -1.13 5.53 -4.27
N GLY A 21 -1.31 6.82 -4.59
CA GLY A 21 -1.96 7.27 -5.82
C GLY A 21 -0.95 7.48 -6.95
N ILE A 22 -1.25 6.95 -8.14
CA ILE A 22 -0.45 7.13 -9.36
C ILE A 22 -1.23 8.00 -10.33
N CYS A 23 -0.79 9.24 -10.48
CA CYS A 23 -1.39 10.21 -11.40
C CYS A 23 -0.41 10.49 -12.55
N ALA A 24 -0.61 9.81 -13.67
CA ALA A 24 0.14 10.01 -14.89
C ALA A 24 -0.71 9.54 -16.08
N MET A 25 -0.39 10.02 -17.29
CA MET A 25 -1.06 9.56 -18.52
C MET A 25 -1.08 8.03 -18.61
N ASN A 26 -2.14 7.44 -19.19
CA ASN A 26 -2.30 5.99 -19.27
C ASN A 26 -1.09 5.26 -19.89
N LYS A 27 -0.44 5.88 -20.89
CA LYS A 27 0.79 5.37 -21.50
C LYS A 27 1.95 5.20 -20.50
N LYS A 28 2.01 6.03 -19.46
CA LYS A 28 3.05 6.02 -18.41
C LYS A 28 2.66 5.10 -17.26
N SER A 29 1.44 5.23 -16.75
CA SER A 29 0.92 4.43 -15.63
C SER A 29 0.82 2.93 -15.94
N HIS A 30 0.61 2.56 -17.21
CA HIS A 30 0.53 1.16 -17.64
C HIS A 30 1.78 0.65 -18.38
N SER A 31 2.85 1.46 -18.43
CA SER A 31 4.11 1.07 -19.05
C SER A 31 4.72 -0.16 -18.35
N ARG A 32 5.48 -0.97 -19.10
CA ARG A 32 6.17 -2.13 -18.53
C ARG A 32 7.05 -1.77 -17.32
N PRO A 33 7.88 -0.71 -17.36
CA PRO A 33 8.68 -0.30 -16.20
C PRO A 33 7.82 0.06 -14.98
N MET A 34 6.68 0.73 -15.18
CA MET A 34 5.77 1.06 -14.08
C MET A 34 5.22 -0.21 -13.44
N LYS A 35 4.70 -1.15 -14.25
CA LYS A 35 4.18 -2.43 -13.74
C LYS A 35 5.21 -3.20 -12.91
N GLU A 36 6.46 -3.28 -13.39
CA GLU A 36 7.54 -3.94 -12.64
C GLU A 36 7.83 -3.27 -11.28
N ILE A 37 7.62 -1.95 -11.14
CA ILE A 37 7.74 -1.23 -9.87
C ILE A 37 6.53 -1.52 -8.97
N LEU A 38 5.31 -1.50 -9.52
CA LEU A 38 4.09 -1.77 -8.76
C LEU A 38 4.01 -3.21 -8.25
N ASP A 39 4.46 -4.17 -9.06
CA ASP A 39 4.57 -5.58 -8.65
C ASP A 39 5.54 -5.76 -7.48
N ARG A 40 6.57 -4.91 -7.36
CA ARG A 40 7.48 -4.91 -6.20
C ARG A 40 6.84 -4.27 -4.98
N LEU A 41 6.08 -3.19 -5.16
CA LEU A 41 5.36 -2.53 -4.06
C LEU A 41 4.22 -3.40 -3.52
N ALA A 42 3.50 -4.12 -4.38
CA ALA A 42 2.40 -5.00 -4.01
C ALA A 42 2.82 -6.20 -3.14
N LYS A 43 4.12 -6.53 -3.10
CA LYS A 43 4.65 -7.57 -2.18
C LYS A 43 4.65 -7.13 -0.72
N PHE A 44 4.47 -5.84 -0.46
CA PHE A 44 4.33 -5.32 0.89
C PHE A 44 2.83 -5.20 1.21
N ASP A 45 2.37 -5.96 2.20
CA ASP A 45 0.97 -6.04 2.63
C ASP A 45 0.38 -4.74 3.21
N MET A 46 1.14 -3.65 3.19
CA MET A 46 0.81 -2.34 3.75
C MET A 46 0.45 -1.31 2.68
N PHE A 47 0.59 -1.58 1.38
CA PHE A 47 0.27 -0.59 0.35
C PHE A 47 -1.04 -0.91 -0.39
N GLU A 48 -1.90 0.10 -0.51
CA GLU A 48 -3.06 0.08 -1.41
C GLU A 48 -2.76 1.01 -2.59
N ILE A 49 -2.55 0.46 -3.78
CA ILE A 49 -2.17 1.22 -4.97
C ILE A 49 -3.42 1.60 -5.77
N VAL A 50 -3.56 2.90 -6.06
CA VAL A 50 -4.67 3.45 -6.87
C VAL A 50 -4.08 4.12 -8.10
N VAL A 51 -4.47 3.68 -9.30
CA VAL A 51 -4.05 4.30 -10.57
C VAL A 51 -5.19 5.16 -11.08
N PHE A 52 -4.94 6.46 -11.23
CA PHE A 52 -5.90 7.38 -11.83
C PHE A 52 -5.84 7.27 -13.35
N SER A 53 -6.98 7.01 -13.99
CA SER A 53 -7.10 6.99 -15.45
C SER A 53 -7.25 8.42 -15.99
N ASP A 54 -6.75 8.65 -17.21
CA ASP A 54 -6.91 9.89 -17.96
C ASP A 54 -7.94 9.80 -19.11
N GLU A 55 -8.93 8.90 -19.00
CA GLU A 55 -10.15 8.91 -19.85
C GLU A 55 -11.01 10.16 -19.60
#